data_AF-A0A7C3AUN1-F1
#
_entry.id   AF-A0A7C3AUN1-F1
#
_cell.length_a   1.000
_cell.length_b   1.000
_cell.length_c   1.000
_cell.angle_alpha   90.00
_cell.angle_beta   90.00
_cell.angle_gamma   90.00
#
_symmetry.space_group_name_H-M   'P 1'
#
loop_
_entity.id
_entity.type
_entity.pdbx_description
1 polymer ?
#
loop_
_entity_poly.entity_id
_entity_poly.type
_entity_poly.pdbx_seq_one_letter_code
_entity_poly.pdbx_strand_id
1 'polypeptide(L)' 'MRSIRYPIVHSDSDRIWQKHCGFLDLTTEQFMAVQEILLAQQLERIGDSPLARKLMGDHTPKSIDEL' A
#
# COMPACT_ATOMS: atom_id res chain seq x y z
N MET A 1 -7.10 -4.72 -18.00
CA MET A 1 -5.67 -4.51 -17.68
C MET A 1 -5.26 -3.11 -18.12
N ARG A 2 -5.16 -2.15 -17.19
CA ARG A 2 -4.56 -0.84 -17.49
C ARG A 2 -3.05 -1.00 -17.43
N SER A 3 -2.40 -0.88 -18.59
CA SER A 3 -0.95 -0.80 -18.70
C SER A 3 -0.48 0.45 -17.94
N ILE A 4 0.14 0.26 -16.78
CA ILE A 4 0.88 1.32 -16.10
C ILE A 4 2.10 1.56 -16.98
N ARG A 5 1.99 2.53 -17.87
CA ARG A 5 3.08 2.96 -18.73
C ARG A 5 4.04 3.75 -17.84
N TYR A 6 5.17 3.14 -17.48
CA TYR A 6 6.21 3.87 -16.76
C TYR A 6 6.62 5.08 -17.60
N PRO A 7 6.60 6.32 -17.06
CA PRO A 7 7.05 7.48 -17.80
C PRO A 7 8.51 7.26 -18.22
N ILE A 8 8.82 7.61 -19.47
CA ILE A 8 10.16 7.50 -20.04
C ILE A 8 11.07 8.39 -19.20
N VAL A 9 12.03 7.78 -18.51
CA VAL A 9 12.98 8.48 -17.63
C VAL A 9 13.93 9.30 -18.51
N HIS A 10 13.89 10.63 -18.38
CA HIS A 10 14.66 11.55 -19.23
C HIS A 10 16.04 11.89 -18.63
N SER A 11 16.23 11.71 -17.32
CA SER A 11 17.46 12.02 -16.59
C SER A 11 17.71 11.10 -15.38
N ASP A 12 18.93 11.10 -14.84
CA ASP A 12 19.24 10.40 -13.58
C ASP A 12 18.41 10.89 -12.39
N SER A 13 18.04 12.17 -12.39
CA SER A 13 17.14 12.75 -11.39
C SER A 13 15.75 12.14 -11.47
N ASP A 14 15.19 11.95 -12.68
CA ASP A 14 13.89 11.30 -12.86
C ASP A 14 13.93 9.84 -12.40
N ARG A 15 15.06 9.16 -12.59
CA ARG A 15 15.25 7.78 -12.12
C ARG A 15 15.24 7.70 -10.60
N ILE A 16 15.96 8.61 -9.95
CA ILE A 16 16.01 8.70 -8.48
C ILE A 16 14.63 9.08 -7.94
N TRP A 17 13.93 10.02 -8.58
CA TRP A 17 12.57 10.39 -8.23
C TRP A 17 11.63 9.20 -8.34
N GLN A 18 11.55 8.53 -9.49
CA GLN A 18 10.64 7.39 -9.65
C GLN A 18 10.93 6.27 -8.65
N LYS A 19 12.22 6.02 -8.33
CA LYS A 19 12.62 4.99 -7.37
C LYS A 19 12.20 5.31 -5.92
N HIS A 20 12.29 6.56 -5.51
CA HIS A 20 12.15 6.95 -4.09
C HIS A 20 10.91 7.77 -3.79
N CYS A 21 10.41 8.53 -4.76
CA CYS A 21 9.34 9.52 -4.64
C CYS A 21 8.18 9.28 -5.62
N GLY A 22 8.24 8.27 -6.51
CA GLY A 22 7.21 8.04 -7.53
C GLY A 22 5.80 7.79 -6.98
N PHE A 23 5.67 7.49 -5.69
CA PHE A 23 4.36 7.43 -5.02
C PHE A 23 3.67 8.79 -4.90
N LEU A 24 4.41 9.90 -4.96
CA LEU A 24 3.87 11.27 -4.97
C LEU A 24 3.16 11.60 -6.29
N ASP A 25 3.44 10.84 -7.34
CA ASP A 25 2.81 11.02 -8.65
C ASP A 25 1.46 10.26 -8.74
N LEU A 26 1.08 9.51 -7.70
CA LEU A 26 -0.19 8.80 -7.65
C LEU A 26 -1.36 9.77 -7.41
N THR A 27 -2.45 9.55 -8.13
CA THR A 27 -3.75 10.11 -7.72
C THR A 27 -4.17 9.55 -6.37
N THR A 28 -5.05 10.26 -5.67
CA THR A 28 -5.58 9.80 -4.38
C THR A 28 -6.21 8.42 -4.49
N GLU A 29 -6.95 8.14 -5.58
CA GLU A 29 -7.59 6.83 -5.81
C GLU A 29 -6.55 5.72 -5.99
N GLN A 30 -5.48 5.98 -6.75
CA GLN A 30 -4.39 5.00 -6.93
C GLN A 30 -3.62 4.78 -5.63
N PHE A 31 -3.38 5.85 -4.87
CA PHE A 31 -2.72 5.76 -3.58
C PHE A 31 -3.53 4.90 -2.61
N MET A 32 -4.84 5.16 -2.50
CA MET A 32 -5.74 4.38 -1.63
C MET A 32 -5.82 2.92 -2.04
N ALA A 33 -5.86 2.60 -3.33
CA ALA A 33 -5.81 1.22 -3.80
C ALA A 33 -4.53 0.49 -3.34
N VAL A 34 -3.39 1.18 -3.32
CA VAL A 34 -2.14 0.63 -2.75
C VAL A 34 -2.26 0.46 -1.24
N GLN A 35 -2.81 1.45 -0.52
CA GLN A 35 -2.97 1.37 0.94
C GLN A 35 -3.85 0.19 1.36
N GLU A 36 -4.98 -0.04 0.68
CA GLU A 36 -5.89 -1.15 0.98
C GLU A 36 -5.21 -2.51 0.84
N ILE A 37 -4.46 -2.71 -0.24
CA ILE A 37 -3.70 -3.95 -0.48
C ILE A 37 -2.63 -4.15 0.60
N LEU A 38 -1.87 -3.09 0.92
CA LEU A 38 -0.82 -3.16 1.93
C LEU A 38 -1.39 -3.44 3.31
N LEU A 39 -2.51 -2.80 3.68
CA LEU A 39 -3.16 -3.02 4.95
C LEU A 39 -3.65 -4.46 5.09
N ALA A 40 -4.32 -5.01 4.09
CA ALA A 40 -4.77 -6.40 4.11
C ALA A 40 -3.60 -7.39 4.32
N GLN A 41 -2.48 -7.19 3.60
CA GLN A 41 -1.27 -7.99 3.77
C GLN A 41 -0.64 -7.84 5.16
N GLN A 42 -0.68 -6.63 5.73
CA GLN A 42 -0.18 -6.40 7.07
C GLN A 42 -1.05 -7.09 8.11
N LEU A 43 -2.37 -6.97 8.02
CA LEU A 43 -3.33 -7.62 8.91
C LEU A 43 -3.15 -9.14 8.88
N GLU A 44 -3.02 -9.74 7.69
CA GLU A 44 -2.70 -11.18 7.55
C GLU A 44 -1.39 -11.53 8.24
N ARG A 45 -0.35 -10.70 8.08
CA ARG A 45 0.98 -10.96 8.63
C ARG A 45 1.05 -10.80 10.15
N ILE A 46 0.32 -9.84 10.73
CA ILE A 46 0.44 -9.49 12.15
C ILE A 46 -0.75 -9.92 13.00
N GLY A 47 -1.84 -10.44 12.41
CA GLY A 47 -3.12 -10.71 13.08
C GLY A 47 -2.99 -11.55 14.34
N ASP A 48 -2.09 -12.53 14.34
CA ASP A 48 -1.86 -13.41 15.50
C ASP A 48 -0.86 -12.85 16.52
N SER A 49 -0.36 -11.63 16.33
CA SER A 49 0.56 -11.00 17.28
C SER A 49 -0.18 -10.56 18.55
N PRO A 50 0.49 -10.53 19.72
CA PRO A 50 -0.09 -9.96 20.93
C PRO A 50 -0.54 -8.51 20.77
N LEU A 51 0.18 -7.74 19.94
CA LEU A 51 -0.18 -6.36 19.62
C LEU A 51 -1.49 -6.30 18.83
N ALA A 52 -1.61 -7.13 17.78
CA ALA A 52 -2.82 -7.22 16.99
C ALA A 52 -4.03 -7.61 17.84
N ARG A 53 -3.91 -8.64 18.70
CA ARG A 53 -4.99 -8.99 19.64
C ARG A 53 -5.37 -7.86 20.58
N LYS A 54 -4.41 -7.05 21.02
CA LYS A 54 -4.68 -5.89 21.88
C LYS A 54 -5.39 -4.76 21.13
N LEU A 55 -5.15 -4.62 19.83
CA LEU A 55 -5.75 -3.57 18.99
C LEU A 55 -7.10 -3.99 18.39
N MET A 56 -7.25 -5.25 18.00
CA MET A 56 -8.36 -5.75 17.18
C MET A 56 -9.20 -6.86 17.86
N GLY A 57 -8.78 -7.32 19.05
CA GLY A 57 -9.45 -8.41 19.76
C GLY A 57 -9.15 -9.79 19.16
N ASP A 58 -10.10 -10.71 19.27
CA ASP A 58 -9.94 -12.10 18.81
C ASP A 58 -10.19 -12.28 17.29
N HIS A 59 -10.67 -11.23 16.62
CA HIS A 59 -10.90 -11.22 15.19
C HIS A 59 -9.85 -10.36 14.50
N THR A 60 -9.22 -10.90 13.46
CA THR A 60 -8.37 -10.12 12.55
C THR A 60 -9.19 -9.77 11.31
N PRO A 61 -9.53 -8.48 11.11
CA PRO A 61 -10.20 -8.01 9.91
C PRO A 61 -9.38 -8.28 8.66
N LYS A 62 -10.04 -8.52 7.52
CA LYS A 62 -9.38 -8.77 6.24
C LYS A 62 -9.46 -7.60 5.27
N SER A 63 -10.23 -6.57 5.61
CA SER A 63 -10.42 -5.37 4.81
C SER A 63 -10.78 -4.18 5.69
N ILE A 64 -10.79 -2.98 5.10
CA ILE A 64 -11.24 -1.76 5.79
C ILE A 64 -12.72 -1.86 6.18
N ASP A 65 -13.53 -2.55 5.39
CA ASP A 65 -14.98 -2.69 5.65
C ASP A 65 -15.29 -3.62 6.83
N GLU A 66 -14.29 -4.38 7.30
CA GLU A 66 -14.39 -5.30 8.45
C GLU A 66 -13.73 -4.75 9.73
N LEU A 67 -13.07 -3.59 9.67
CA LEU A 67 -12.51 -2.88 10.84
C LEU A 67 -13.62 -2.22 11.67
#